data_AF-A0ABD4KVL2-F1
#
_entry.id   AF-A0ABD4KVL2-F1
#
_cell.length_a   1.000
_cell.length_b   1.000
_cell.length_c   1.000
_cell.angle_alpha   90.00
_cell.angle_beta   90.00
_cell.angle_gamma   90.00
#
_symmetry.space_group_name_H-M   'P 1'
#
loop_
_entity.id
_entity.type
_entity.pdbx_description
1 polymer ?
#
loop_
_entity_poly.entity_id
_entity_poly.type
_entity_poly.pdbx_seq_one_letter_code
_entity_poly.pdbx_strand_id
1 'polypeptide(L)'
;MKDKNKNWLSDYAPAEIAPLNSDPTTARISILSSHSRIEDKVTRVENLTIPPKLINDPLCLALISYCKSEDFLSQSPNTRKNKYDHFSNLFLFLDKHYGEQRMSDVTGIHPDYISYRKKKGQNISSCISTINVALKWYIEQKNNDPEHIARVKATQTRIPKISRNPSKPRPALSDLIESIEYDDVILIKSLRDFSVVMLKVMSEQRDYLLSFPEIIEAKSSLPKLSKDVRELIERGVNSSYKVSFDLTQKYIKPIWDAISSSNDGLLIERMLLNCSYTRSYIQNREDPITQEEQKEFLEQHLNSDGSLRSNSSDYFYKVAKKRNIVSAAKLSNLSYESLSQPTKVEEVLISLLLASERIQPSGQFELSIDNYYITGDSGSWDFSKKRSIAKERKRVIN
;
A
#
# COMPACT_ATOMS: atom_id res chain seq x y z
N MET A 1 -59.40 -14.44 -24.78
CA MET A 1 -58.99 -13.08 -24.35
C MET A 1 -59.19 -13.00 -22.84
N LYS A 2 -58.11 -13.05 -22.05
CA LYS A 2 -58.17 -12.76 -20.62
C LYS A 2 -57.55 -11.38 -20.43
N ASP A 3 -58.34 -10.48 -19.86
CA ASP A 3 -58.00 -9.08 -19.63
C ASP A 3 -56.64 -8.97 -18.95
N LYS A 4 -55.64 -8.51 -19.71
CA LYS A 4 -54.38 -8.06 -19.14
C LYS A 4 -54.71 -6.78 -18.37
N ASN A 5 -54.68 -6.90 -17.05
CA ASN A 5 -54.82 -5.83 -16.09
C ASN A 5 -54.01 -4.61 -16.60
N LYS A 6 -54.69 -3.50 -16.90
CA LYS A 6 -54.12 -2.30 -17.55
C LYS A 6 -53.02 -1.61 -16.72
N ASN A 7 -52.74 -2.12 -15.52
CA ASN A 7 -51.74 -1.59 -14.58
C ASN A 7 -50.42 -2.38 -14.56
N TRP A 8 -50.21 -3.37 -15.43
CA TRP A 8 -48.94 -4.13 -15.39
C TRP A 8 -47.71 -3.26 -15.75
N LEU A 9 -47.92 -2.16 -16.48
CA LEU A 9 -46.88 -1.17 -16.80
C LEU A 9 -46.59 -0.19 -15.66
N SER A 10 -47.54 0.05 -14.74
CA SER A 10 -47.29 0.91 -13.57
C SER A 10 -46.40 0.24 -12.52
N ASP A 11 -46.35 -1.10 -12.51
CA ASP A 11 -45.45 -1.86 -11.62
C ASP A 11 -43.97 -1.77 -12.05
N TYR A 12 -43.71 -1.36 -13.30
CA TYR A 12 -42.37 -1.13 -13.86
C TYR A 12 -41.98 0.36 -13.91
N ALA A 13 -42.88 1.27 -13.51
CA ALA A 13 -42.50 2.67 -13.37
C ALA A 13 -41.49 2.80 -12.22
N PRO A 14 -40.34 3.50 -12.41
CA PRO A 14 -39.49 3.87 -11.29
C PRO A 14 -40.38 4.57 -10.26
N ALA A 15 -40.39 4.06 -9.02
CA ALA A 15 -41.25 4.52 -7.95
C ALA A 15 -41.40 6.04 -8.03
N GLU A 16 -42.65 6.50 -8.16
CA GLU A 16 -43.01 7.92 -8.16
C GLU A 16 -42.07 8.66 -7.22
N ILE A 17 -41.33 9.62 -7.78
CA ILE A 17 -40.44 10.52 -7.04
C ILE A 17 -41.21 10.91 -5.79
N ALA A 18 -40.76 10.40 -4.64
CA ALA A 18 -41.50 10.54 -3.39
C ALA A 18 -41.87 12.02 -3.27
N PRO A 19 -43.17 12.38 -3.18
CA PRO A 19 -43.53 13.78 -3.06
C PRO A 19 -42.73 14.31 -1.88
N LEU A 20 -41.95 15.37 -2.13
CA LEU A 20 -41.20 16.11 -1.12
C LEU A 20 -42.22 16.50 -0.04
N ASN A 21 -42.33 15.67 0.99
CA ASN A 21 -43.24 15.92 2.08
C ASN A 21 -42.75 17.23 2.71
N SER A 22 -43.59 18.25 2.69
CA SER A 22 -43.27 19.58 3.23
C SER A 22 -42.99 19.54 4.73
N ASP A 23 -43.41 18.46 5.41
CA ASP A 23 -43.14 18.21 6.83
C ASP A 23 -41.63 18.07 7.11
N PRO A 24 -40.98 19.03 7.79
CA PRO A 24 -39.54 19.00 8.06
C PRO A 24 -39.12 17.88 9.03
N THR A 25 -40.06 17.15 9.62
CA THR A 25 -39.82 16.17 10.70
C THR A 25 -39.88 14.72 10.23
N THR A 26 -40.29 14.48 8.98
CA THR A 26 -40.41 13.13 8.41
C THR A 26 -39.76 13.04 7.03
N ALA A 27 -38.99 11.96 6.79
CA ALA A 27 -38.47 11.58 5.48
C ALA A 27 -39.02 10.23 5.03
N ARG A 28 -39.53 10.16 3.80
CA ARG A 28 -39.96 8.91 3.15
C ARG A 28 -38.78 8.32 2.38
N ILE A 29 -38.37 7.10 2.73
CA ILE A 29 -37.15 6.47 2.20
C ILE A 29 -37.53 5.17 1.50
N SER A 30 -37.27 5.10 0.20
CA SER A 30 -37.44 3.86 -0.56
C SER A 30 -36.27 2.90 -0.27
N ILE A 31 -36.59 1.70 0.22
CA ILE A 31 -35.66 0.61 0.52
C ILE A 31 -36.07 -0.67 -0.22
N LEU A 32 -35.20 -1.68 -0.27
CA LEU A 32 -35.57 -3.01 -0.79
C LEU A 32 -36.08 -3.91 0.35
N SER A 33 -37.13 -4.67 0.06
CA SER A 33 -37.67 -5.69 0.94
C SER A 33 -36.64 -6.79 1.24
N SER A 34 -36.78 -7.40 2.41
CA SER A 34 -35.93 -8.49 2.88
C SER A 34 -36.37 -9.84 2.30
N HIS A 35 -36.12 -10.07 1.01
CA HIS A 35 -36.25 -11.40 0.39
C HIS A 35 -34.86 -12.01 0.17
N SER A 36 -34.78 -13.35 0.27
CA SER A 36 -33.52 -14.12 0.17
C SER A 36 -32.97 -14.14 -1.26
N ARG A 37 -33.85 -14.16 -2.27
CA ARG A 37 -33.49 -14.06 -3.69
C ARG A 37 -33.56 -12.61 -4.15
N ILE A 38 -32.64 -12.23 -5.04
CA ILE A 38 -32.54 -10.85 -5.55
C ILE A 38 -33.76 -10.49 -6.41
N GLU A 39 -34.29 -11.46 -7.15
CA GLU A 39 -35.43 -11.32 -8.07
C GLU A 39 -36.75 -11.02 -7.33
N ASP A 40 -36.87 -11.44 -6.07
CA ASP A 40 -38.07 -11.24 -5.25
C ASP A 40 -38.06 -9.92 -4.44
N LYS A 41 -36.99 -9.11 -4.57
CA LYS A 41 -36.85 -7.88 -3.79
C LYS A 41 -37.70 -6.75 -4.37
N VAL A 42 -38.86 -6.53 -3.77
CA VAL A 42 -39.74 -5.39 -4.05
C VAL A 42 -39.28 -4.13 -3.29
N THR A 43 -39.42 -2.95 -3.90
CA THR A 43 -39.21 -1.65 -3.24
C THR A 43 -40.31 -1.38 -2.20
N ARG A 44 -39.92 -1.03 -0.97
CA ARG A 44 -40.80 -0.61 0.13
C ARG A 44 -40.46 0.82 0.54
N VAL A 45 -41.44 1.56 1.04
CA VAL A 45 -41.22 2.91 1.57
C VAL A 45 -41.28 2.85 3.09
N GLU A 46 -40.19 3.23 3.75
CA GLU A 46 -40.10 3.40 5.20
C GLU A 46 -40.16 4.90 5.54
N ASN A 47 -40.71 5.22 6.72
CA ASN A 47 -40.77 6.59 7.20
C ASN A 47 -39.78 6.78 8.35
N LEU A 48 -38.79 7.65 8.15
CA LEU A 48 -37.92 8.12 9.22
C LEU A 48 -38.55 9.38 9.82
N THR A 49 -39.04 9.29 11.06
CA THR A 49 -39.72 10.38 11.77
C THR A 49 -38.93 10.78 13.01
N ILE A 50 -38.78 12.09 13.24
CA ILE A 50 -38.14 12.61 14.46
C ILE A 50 -39.02 12.27 15.67
N PRO A 51 -38.45 11.77 16.79
CA PRO A 51 -39.20 11.54 18.01
C PRO A 51 -39.93 12.80 18.49
N PRO A 52 -41.18 12.73 18.99
CA PRO A 52 -41.98 13.91 19.34
C PRO A 52 -41.29 14.86 20.32
N LYS A 53 -40.51 14.31 21.26
CA LYS A 53 -39.76 15.08 22.26
C LYS A 53 -38.61 15.88 21.66
N LEU A 54 -38.09 15.47 20.50
CA LEU A 54 -36.93 16.05 19.83
C LEU A 54 -37.30 16.71 18.50
N ILE A 55 -38.57 17.03 18.28
CA ILE A 55 -39.08 17.52 16.99
C ILE A 55 -38.39 18.79 16.48
N ASN A 56 -37.90 19.62 17.41
CA ASN A 56 -37.16 20.86 17.13
C ASN A 56 -35.64 20.70 17.29
N ASP A 57 -35.13 19.49 17.50
CA ASP A 57 -33.71 19.28 17.71
C ASP A 57 -32.93 19.50 16.38
N PRO A 58 -31.94 20.41 16.34
CA PRO A 58 -31.25 20.75 15.10
C PRO A 58 -30.46 19.58 14.50
N LEU A 59 -29.98 18.63 15.31
CA LEU A 59 -29.30 17.44 14.83
C LEU A 59 -30.28 16.49 14.14
N CYS A 60 -31.46 16.28 14.73
CA CYS A 60 -32.52 15.46 14.13
C CYS A 60 -33.03 16.08 12.81
N LEU A 61 -33.25 17.39 12.79
CA LEU A 61 -33.67 18.12 11.58
C LEU A 61 -32.61 18.05 10.48
N ALA A 62 -31.32 18.13 10.82
CA ALA A 62 -30.23 17.99 9.86
C ALA A 62 -30.22 16.60 9.19
N LEU A 63 -30.47 15.54 9.95
CA LEU A 63 -30.52 14.17 9.44
C LEU A 63 -31.73 13.93 8.54
N ILE A 64 -32.92 14.45 8.90
CA ILE A 64 -34.09 14.41 8.03
C ILE A 64 -33.86 15.19 6.73
N SER A 65 -33.26 16.38 6.83
CA SER A 65 -32.94 17.21 5.66
C SER A 65 -31.99 16.49 4.70
N TYR A 66 -30.97 15.82 5.22
CA TYR A 66 -30.08 14.98 4.41
C TYR A 66 -30.83 13.84 3.73
N CYS A 67 -31.75 13.15 4.42
CA CYS A 67 -32.56 12.09 3.82
C CYS A 67 -33.49 12.57 2.68
N LYS A 68 -33.79 13.87 2.61
CA LYS A 68 -34.56 14.49 1.52
C LYS A 68 -33.70 15.05 0.39
N SER A 69 -32.37 15.02 0.54
CA SER A 69 -31.44 15.56 -0.45
C SER A 69 -31.32 14.66 -1.69
N GLU A 70 -30.97 15.27 -2.82
CA GLU A 70 -30.62 14.54 -4.04
C GLU A 70 -29.45 13.57 -3.81
N ASP A 71 -28.46 13.96 -3.01
CA ASP A 71 -27.30 13.15 -2.63
C ASP A 71 -27.67 11.86 -1.89
N PHE A 72 -28.78 11.87 -1.14
CA PHE A 72 -29.30 10.68 -0.48
C PHE A 72 -30.20 9.88 -1.41
N LEU A 73 -31.10 10.55 -2.14
CA LEU A 73 -32.09 9.89 -3.00
C LEU A 73 -31.45 9.17 -4.20
N SER A 74 -30.32 9.67 -4.70
CA SER A 74 -29.52 9.05 -5.78
C SER A 74 -28.80 7.76 -5.37
N GLN A 75 -28.77 7.42 -4.08
CA GLN A 75 -28.05 6.25 -3.60
C GLN A 75 -28.82 4.95 -3.83
N SER A 76 -28.06 3.84 -3.93
CA SER A 76 -28.65 2.51 -4.05
C SER A 76 -29.63 2.22 -2.89
N PRO A 77 -30.74 1.51 -3.13
CA PRO A 77 -31.73 1.21 -2.08
C PRO A 77 -31.14 0.51 -0.85
N ASN A 78 -30.12 -0.35 -1.04
CA ASN A 78 -29.44 -1.02 0.07
C ASN A 78 -28.62 -0.04 0.91
N THR A 79 -27.95 0.93 0.27
CA THR A 79 -27.25 2.01 0.96
C THR A 79 -28.23 2.88 1.75
N ARG A 80 -29.37 3.25 1.14
CA ARG A 80 -30.43 4.03 1.80
C ARG A 80 -30.98 3.29 3.03
N LYS A 81 -31.21 1.98 2.93
CA LYS A 81 -31.62 1.13 4.06
C LYS A 81 -30.60 1.14 5.20
N ASN A 82 -29.32 0.93 4.91
CA ASN A 82 -28.27 0.96 5.94
C ASN A 82 -28.19 2.32 6.66
N LYS A 83 -28.36 3.41 5.91
CA LYS A 83 -28.38 4.76 6.49
C LYS A 83 -29.64 5.01 7.32
N TYR A 84 -30.81 4.57 6.85
CA TYR A 84 -32.06 4.56 7.61
C TYR A 84 -31.87 3.86 8.96
N ASP A 85 -31.33 2.64 8.96
CA ASP A 85 -31.10 1.87 10.19
C ASP A 85 -30.17 2.63 11.15
N HIS A 86 -29.13 3.29 10.64
CA HIS A 86 -28.22 4.09 11.46
C HIS A 86 -28.91 5.32 12.07
N PHE A 87 -29.72 6.05 11.30
CA PHE A 87 -30.43 7.23 11.79
C PHE A 87 -31.56 6.86 12.75
N SER A 88 -32.35 5.84 12.46
CA SER A 88 -33.40 5.32 13.34
C SER A 88 -32.83 4.89 14.70
N ASN A 89 -31.71 4.17 14.70
CA ASN A 89 -31.04 3.78 15.95
C ASN A 89 -30.48 4.99 16.72
N LEU A 90 -30.03 6.04 16.03
CA LEU A 90 -29.61 7.28 16.69
C LEU A 90 -30.81 8.01 17.30
N PHE A 91 -31.93 8.13 16.59
CA PHE A 91 -33.15 8.77 17.11
C PHE A 91 -33.68 8.06 18.35
N LEU A 92 -33.72 6.73 18.35
CA LEU A 92 -34.10 5.94 19.52
C LEU A 92 -33.17 6.18 20.72
N PHE A 93 -31.87 6.33 20.46
CA PHE A 93 -30.91 6.65 21.51
C PHE A 93 -31.11 8.07 22.05
N LEU A 94 -31.27 9.06 21.15
CA LEU A 94 -31.45 10.46 21.54
C LEU A 94 -32.73 10.66 22.33
N ASP A 95 -33.84 10.05 21.91
CA ASP A 95 -35.12 10.15 22.62
C ASP A 95 -35.03 9.55 24.04
N LYS A 96 -34.37 8.41 24.17
CA LYS A 96 -34.18 7.73 25.45
C LYS A 96 -33.30 8.53 26.43
N HIS A 97 -32.24 9.18 25.95
CA HIS A 97 -31.22 9.78 26.80
C HIS A 97 -31.33 11.30 26.94
N TYR A 98 -31.87 11.98 25.93
CA TYR A 98 -31.97 13.44 25.85
C TYR A 98 -33.39 13.95 25.56
N GLY A 99 -34.39 13.06 25.43
CA GLY A 99 -35.76 13.44 25.08
C GLY A 99 -36.41 14.36 26.11
N GLU A 100 -36.17 14.16 27.40
CA GLU A 100 -36.76 15.02 28.46
C GLU A 100 -36.23 16.46 28.41
N GLN A 101 -34.97 16.63 28.00
CA GLN A 101 -34.35 17.94 27.79
C GLN A 101 -34.85 18.62 26.50
N ARG A 102 -35.68 17.93 25.71
CA ARG A 102 -36.22 18.33 24.40
C ARG A 102 -35.19 18.70 23.35
N MET A 103 -33.93 18.42 23.65
CA MET A 103 -32.79 18.91 22.92
C MET A 103 -31.56 18.11 23.31
N SER A 104 -30.83 17.65 22.31
CA SER A 104 -29.64 16.84 22.49
C SER A 104 -28.45 17.69 22.96
N ASP A 105 -27.70 17.16 23.92
CA ASP A 105 -26.47 17.78 24.40
C ASP A 105 -25.33 17.52 23.41
N VAL A 106 -24.99 18.54 22.66
CA VAL A 106 -23.92 18.59 21.65
C VAL A 106 -22.57 18.07 22.18
N THR A 107 -22.35 18.16 23.49
CA THR A 107 -21.08 17.79 24.13
C THR A 107 -20.96 16.31 24.49
N GLY A 108 -22.07 15.61 24.75
CA GLY A 108 -22.11 14.23 25.24
C GLY A 108 -22.52 13.15 24.22
N ILE A 109 -23.20 13.54 23.13
CA ILE A 109 -23.82 12.58 22.19
C ILE A 109 -22.81 11.56 21.66
N HIS A 110 -21.61 11.96 21.23
CA HIS A 110 -20.67 11.03 20.59
C HIS A 110 -20.03 10.04 21.58
N PRO A 111 -19.44 10.45 22.71
CA PRO A 111 -18.94 9.52 23.73
C PRO A 111 -20.01 8.55 24.25
N ASP A 112 -21.22 9.07 24.51
CA ASP A 112 -22.31 8.28 25.09
C ASP A 112 -22.89 7.30 24.06
N TYR A 113 -23.08 7.75 22.82
CA TYR A 113 -23.60 6.90 21.74
C TYR A 113 -22.60 5.82 21.32
N ILE A 114 -21.31 6.14 21.25
CA ILE A 114 -20.26 5.15 20.98
C ILE A 114 -20.26 4.08 22.09
N SER A 115 -20.34 4.50 23.35
CA SER A 115 -20.39 3.59 24.50
C SER A 115 -21.65 2.72 24.48
N TYR A 116 -22.80 3.30 24.15
CA TYR A 116 -24.07 2.58 23.96
C TYR A 116 -23.98 1.49 22.88
N ARG A 117 -23.37 1.80 21.73
CA ARG A 117 -23.22 0.83 20.63
C ARG A 117 -22.15 -0.23 20.90
N LYS A 118 -21.07 0.11 21.61
CA LYS A 118 -20.08 -0.86 22.11
C LYS A 118 -20.75 -1.94 22.97
N LYS A 119 -21.59 -1.54 23.93
CA LYS A 119 -22.34 -2.47 24.80
C LYS A 119 -23.26 -3.42 24.03
N LYS A 120 -23.74 -3.02 22.85
CA LYS A 120 -24.60 -3.83 21.98
C LYS A 120 -23.84 -4.66 20.93
N GLY A 121 -22.51 -4.62 20.92
CA GLY A 121 -21.70 -5.36 19.92
C GLY A 121 -21.90 -4.90 18.47
N GLN A 122 -22.34 -3.66 18.24
CA GLN A 122 -22.70 -3.17 16.91
C GLN A 122 -21.53 -2.45 16.20
N ASN A 123 -21.53 -2.42 14.87
CA ASN A 123 -20.49 -1.74 14.07
C ASN A 123 -20.52 -0.21 14.24
N ILE A 124 -19.58 0.33 15.00
CA ILE A 124 -19.47 1.77 15.34
C ILE A 124 -18.98 2.61 14.15
N SER A 125 -17.96 2.13 13.43
CA SER A 125 -17.27 2.92 12.40
C SER A 125 -18.20 3.34 11.25
N SER A 126 -18.95 2.37 10.69
CA SER A 126 -19.90 2.62 9.60
C SER A 126 -20.98 3.65 9.98
N CYS A 127 -21.49 3.55 11.20
CA CYS A 127 -22.56 4.40 11.70
C CYS A 127 -22.08 5.83 11.97
N ILE A 128 -20.96 6.00 12.68
CA ILE A 128 -20.40 7.33 12.96
C ILE A 128 -19.99 8.01 11.65
N SER A 129 -19.40 7.27 10.70
CA SER A 129 -19.09 7.80 9.37
C SER A 129 -20.36 8.25 8.64
N THR A 130 -21.44 7.48 8.72
CA THR A 130 -22.72 7.80 8.07
C THR A 130 -23.34 9.08 8.63
N ILE A 131 -23.34 9.22 9.96
CA ILE A 131 -23.81 10.43 10.65
C ILE A 131 -22.95 11.64 10.23
N ASN A 132 -21.63 11.51 10.27
CA ASN A 132 -20.71 12.60 9.91
C ASN A 132 -20.92 13.12 8.48
N VAL A 133 -21.19 12.22 7.52
CA VAL A 133 -21.50 12.61 6.13
C VAL A 133 -22.74 13.49 6.06
N ALA A 134 -23.82 13.09 6.76
CA ALA A 134 -25.06 13.87 6.79
C ALA A 134 -24.88 15.25 7.44
N LEU A 135 -24.09 15.34 8.52
CA LEU A 135 -23.83 16.61 9.19
C LEU A 135 -22.98 17.55 8.34
N LYS A 136 -21.94 17.03 7.68
CA LYS A 136 -21.13 17.82 6.73
C LYS A 136 -21.98 18.38 5.61
N TRP A 137 -22.80 17.53 4.99
CA TRP A 137 -23.72 17.94 3.94
C TRP A 137 -24.64 19.07 4.40
N TYR A 138 -25.20 18.98 5.61
CA TYR A 138 -26.10 19.99 6.16
C TYR A 138 -25.40 21.34 6.44
N ILE A 139 -24.14 21.31 6.91
CA ILE A 139 -23.33 22.51 7.18
C ILE A 139 -22.96 23.23 5.88
N GLU A 140 -22.80 22.50 4.78
CA GLU A 140 -22.42 23.05 3.48
C GLU A 140 -23.58 23.73 2.73
N GLN A 141 -24.83 23.53 3.17
CA GLN A 141 -26.00 24.18 2.56
C GLN A 141 -26.14 25.65 3.00
N LYS A 142 -26.19 26.56 2.01
CA LYS A 142 -26.23 28.02 2.24
C LYS A 142 -27.57 28.56 2.77
N ASN A 143 -28.64 27.77 2.70
CA ASN A 143 -30.01 28.22 3.01
C ASN A 143 -30.52 27.79 4.40
N ASN A 144 -29.67 27.18 5.23
CA ASN A 144 -30.05 26.68 6.54
C ASN A 144 -29.92 27.78 7.63
N ASP A 145 -30.70 27.65 8.69
CA ASP A 145 -30.64 28.54 9.85
C ASP A 145 -29.21 28.57 10.47
N PRO A 146 -28.55 29.75 10.54
CA PRO A 146 -27.22 29.89 11.11
C PRO A 146 -27.06 29.32 12.54
N GLU A 147 -28.10 29.40 13.37
CA GLU A 147 -28.07 28.88 14.74
C GLU A 147 -28.05 27.34 14.73
N HIS A 148 -28.87 26.72 13.88
CA HIS A 148 -28.86 25.28 13.66
C HIS A 148 -27.53 24.79 13.10
N ILE A 149 -26.97 25.50 12.12
CA ILE A 149 -25.64 25.18 11.56
C ILE A 149 -24.56 25.23 12.64
N ALA A 150 -24.54 26.27 13.48
CA ALA A 150 -23.55 26.40 14.55
C ALA A 150 -23.61 25.22 15.52
N ARG A 151 -24.83 24.79 15.88
CA ARG A 151 -25.05 23.64 16.76
C ARG A 151 -24.62 22.32 16.14
N VAL A 152 -25.02 22.08 14.88
CA VAL A 152 -24.63 20.87 14.12
C VAL A 152 -23.12 20.81 13.92
N LYS A 153 -22.48 21.95 13.67
CA LYS A 153 -21.01 22.07 13.54
C LYS A 153 -20.29 21.77 14.86
N ALA A 154 -20.84 22.22 15.99
CA ALA A 154 -20.30 21.89 17.31
C ALA A 154 -20.38 20.37 17.60
N THR A 155 -21.43 19.67 17.15
CA THR A 155 -21.51 18.20 17.22
C THR A 155 -20.51 17.54 16.27
N GLN A 156 -20.45 18.00 15.01
CA GLN A 156 -19.61 17.46 13.95
C GLN A 156 -18.11 17.52 14.30
N THR A 157 -17.65 18.63 14.88
CA THR A 157 -16.24 18.82 15.26
C THR A 157 -15.77 17.87 16.36
N ARG A 158 -16.69 17.34 17.17
CA ARG A 158 -16.41 16.38 18.25
C ARG A 158 -16.51 14.92 17.79
N ILE A 159 -16.86 14.66 16.54
CA ILE A 159 -16.85 13.31 15.97
C ILE A 159 -15.40 12.81 15.96
N PRO A 160 -15.07 11.71 16.67
CA PRO A 160 -13.73 11.17 16.63
C PRO A 160 -13.40 10.77 15.19
N LYS A 161 -12.18 11.04 14.74
CA LYS A 161 -11.64 10.48 13.49
C LYS A 161 -11.49 8.97 13.69
N ILE A 162 -12.57 8.22 13.45
CA ILE A 162 -12.53 6.76 13.47
C ILE A 162 -11.82 6.35 12.17
N SER A 163 -10.54 6.02 12.29
CA SER A 163 -9.82 5.25 11.27
C SER A 163 -10.71 4.08 10.87
N ARG A 164 -10.90 3.86 9.56
CA ARG A 164 -11.49 2.62 9.07
C ARG A 164 -10.53 1.50 9.48
N ASN A 165 -10.69 0.97 10.68
CA ASN A 165 -10.02 -0.28 11.02
C ASN A 165 -10.52 -1.29 9.98
N PRO A 166 -9.62 -1.91 9.19
CA PRO A 166 -10.02 -3.10 8.46
C PRO A 166 -10.65 -4.04 9.50
N SER A 167 -11.80 -4.62 9.16
CA SER A 167 -12.60 -5.47 10.06
C SER A 167 -11.83 -6.70 10.58
N LYS A 168 -10.59 -6.89 10.13
CA LYS A 168 -9.60 -7.80 10.69
C LYS A 168 -8.34 -6.99 11.00
N PRO A 169 -7.81 -7.01 12.24
CA PRO A 169 -6.42 -6.62 12.44
C PRO A 169 -5.56 -7.45 11.49
N ARG A 170 -4.57 -6.83 10.85
CA ARG A 170 -3.60 -7.60 10.08
C ARG A 170 -2.94 -8.59 11.05
N PRO A 171 -2.85 -9.89 10.71
CA PRO A 171 -2.14 -10.84 11.53
C PRO A 171 -0.71 -10.34 11.80
N ALA A 172 -0.18 -10.65 12.98
CA ALA A 172 1.22 -10.40 13.30
C ALA A 172 2.13 -11.14 12.31
N LEU A 173 3.38 -10.71 12.17
CA LEU A 173 4.31 -11.36 11.24
C LEU A 173 4.59 -12.80 11.69
N SER A 174 4.68 -13.03 13.00
CA SER A 174 4.75 -14.36 13.62
C SER A 174 3.52 -15.23 13.35
N ASP A 175 2.34 -14.62 13.16
CA ASP A 175 1.08 -15.36 12.92
C ASP A 175 0.90 -15.76 11.44
N LEU A 176 1.75 -15.27 10.53
CA LEU A 176 1.65 -15.57 9.10
C LEU A 176 2.21 -16.94 8.73
N ILE A 177 3.12 -17.49 9.56
CA ILE A 177 3.82 -18.74 9.28
C ILE A 177 3.81 -19.59 10.55
N GLU A 178 3.01 -20.66 10.55
CA GLU A 178 2.79 -21.53 11.72
C GLU A 178 4.07 -22.19 12.28
N SER A 179 5.15 -22.23 11.50
CA SER A 179 6.41 -22.88 11.86
C SER A 179 7.49 -21.94 12.41
N ILE A 180 7.21 -20.65 12.59
CA ILE A 180 8.20 -19.68 13.06
C ILE A 180 8.17 -19.58 14.60
N GLU A 181 9.26 -19.99 15.26
CA GLU A 181 9.44 -19.89 16.72
C GLU A 181 9.87 -18.48 17.20
N TYR A 182 9.94 -17.51 16.29
CA TYR A 182 10.38 -16.14 16.58
C TYR A 182 9.20 -15.18 16.75
N ASP A 183 9.25 -14.35 17.79
CA ASP A 183 8.28 -13.27 17.96
C ASP A 183 8.51 -12.13 16.96
N ASP A 184 7.51 -11.25 16.81
CA ASP A 184 7.58 -10.10 15.91
C ASP A 184 8.79 -9.19 16.19
N VAL A 185 9.26 -9.10 17.43
CA VAL A 185 10.38 -8.23 17.80
C VAL A 185 11.68 -8.81 17.25
N ILE A 186 11.90 -10.11 17.42
CA ILE A 186 13.04 -10.84 16.89
C ILE A 186 13.00 -10.80 15.36
N LEU A 187 11.84 -11.03 14.75
CA LEU A 187 11.71 -10.99 13.29
C LEU A 187 12.05 -9.60 12.71
N ILE A 188 11.55 -8.53 13.33
CA ILE A 188 11.86 -7.15 12.91
C ILE A 188 13.35 -6.85 13.09
N LYS A 189 13.95 -7.28 14.21
CA LYS A 189 15.39 -7.09 14.46
C LYS A 189 16.23 -7.86 13.43
N SER A 190 15.92 -9.12 13.18
CA SER A 190 16.59 -9.95 12.19
C SER A 190 16.46 -9.37 10.78
N LEU A 191 15.29 -8.84 10.41
CA LEU A 191 15.08 -8.16 9.14
C LEU A 191 15.97 -6.92 8.99
N ARG A 192 16.08 -6.13 10.06
CA ARG A 192 16.95 -4.95 10.11
C ARG A 192 18.41 -5.34 9.94
N ASP A 193 18.87 -6.29 10.75
CA ASP A 193 20.27 -6.74 10.76
C ASP A 193 20.63 -7.35 9.41
N PHE A 194 19.76 -8.18 8.83
CA PHE A 194 19.90 -8.72 7.47
C PHE A 194 20.01 -7.60 6.43
N SER A 195 19.13 -6.60 6.48
CA SER A 195 19.11 -5.50 5.51
C SER A 195 20.40 -4.69 5.57
N VAL A 196 20.88 -4.36 6.77
CA VAL A 196 22.14 -3.62 6.97
C VAL A 196 23.34 -4.43 6.48
N VAL A 197 23.43 -5.71 6.86
CA VAL A 197 24.54 -6.59 6.45
C VAL A 197 24.57 -6.75 4.93
N MET A 198 23.42 -7.02 4.30
CA MET A 198 23.36 -7.20 2.85
C MET A 198 23.67 -5.90 2.09
N LEU A 199 23.18 -4.75 2.55
CA LEU A 199 23.53 -3.45 1.96
C LEU A 199 25.04 -3.19 2.04
N LYS A 200 25.66 -3.49 3.19
CA LYS A 200 27.11 -3.38 3.37
C LYS A 200 27.86 -4.29 2.39
N VAL A 201 27.50 -5.56 2.33
CA VAL A 201 28.10 -6.54 1.40
C VAL A 201 27.97 -6.07 -0.06
N MET A 202 26.81 -5.56 -0.46
CA MET A 202 26.60 -5.06 -1.82
C MET A 202 27.45 -3.82 -2.13
N SER A 203 27.64 -2.94 -1.14
CA SER A 203 28.55 -1.79 -1.26
C SER A 203 30.01 -2.23 -1.39
N GLU A 204 30.47 -3.14 -0.54
CA GLU A 204 31.84 -3.67 -0.58
C GLU A 204 32.13 -4.38 -1.91
N GLN A 205 31.16 -5.15 -2.43
CA GLN A 205 31.26 -5.77 -3.75
C GLN A 205 31.33 -4.74 -4.88
N ARG A 206 30.58 -3.64 -4.78
CA ARG A 206 30.65 -2.53 -5.75
C ARG A 206 32.03 -1.88 -5.72
N ASP A 207 32.54 -1.56 -4.53
CA ASP A 207 33.85 -0.93 -4.34
C ASP A 207 34.98 -1.85 -4.81
N TYR A 208 34.86 -3.16 -4.55
CA TYR A 208 35.76 -4.18 -5.08
C TYR A 208 35.81 -4.15 -6.61
N LEU A 209 34.66 -4.19 -7.29
CA LEU A 209 34.63 -4.15 -8.76
C LEU A 209 35.15 -2.81 -9.31
N LEU A 210 34.87 -1.70 -8.63
CA LEU A 210 35.38 -0.39 -9.02
C LEU A 210 36.87 -0.19 -8.71
N SER A 211 37.52 -1.11 -7.97
CA SER A 211 38.96 -1.05 -7.74
C SER A 211 39.80 -1.49 -8.95
N PHE A 212 39.20 -2.19 -9.92
CA PHE A 212 39.88 -2.68 -11.11
C PHE A 212 40.00 -1.56 -12.18
N PRO A 213 41.22 -1.17 -12.60
CA PRO A 213 41.44 -0.13 -13.59
C PRO A 213 40.73 -0.39 -14.92
N GLU A 214 40.67 -1.65 -15.36
CA GLU A 214 40.06 -2.06 -16.62
C GLU A 214 38.54 -1.79 -16.63
N ILE A 215 37.89 -1.95 -15.48
CA ILE A 215 36.45 -1.67 -15.31
C ILE A 215 36.22 -0.15 -15.33
N ILE A 216 37.08 0.63 -14.68
CA ILE A 216 37.00 2.10 -14.72
C ILE A 216 37.20 2.62 -16.15
N GLU A 217 38.21 2.11 -16.86
CA GLU A 217 38.51 2.50 -18.24
C GLU A 217 37.35 2.14 -19.18
N ALA A 218 36.83 0.91 -19.07
CA ALA A 218 35.66 0.48 -19.83
C ALA A 218 34.44 1.36 -19.52
N LYS A 219 34.16 1.66 -18.25
CA LYS A 219 33.08 2.57 -17.84
C LYS A 219 33.24 3.97 -18.43
N SER A 220 34.45 4.53 -18.40
CA SER A 220 34.74 5.88 -18.93
C SER A 220 34.60 5.98 -20.46
N SER A 221 34.70 4.85 -21.16
CA SER A 221 34.61 4.78 -22.62
C SER A 221 33.20 4.47 -23.15
N LEU A 222 32.26 4.07 -22.29
CA LEU A 222 30.85 3.85 -22.65
C LEU A 222 30.18 5.01 -23.39
N PRO A 223 30.41 6.31 -23.04
CA PRO A 223 29.80 7.43 -23.75
C PRO A 223 30.23 7.55 -25.22
N LYS A 224 31.32 6.88 -25.63
CA LYS A 224 31.81 6.88 -27.03
C LYS A 224 31.02 5.93 -27.93
N LEU A 225 30.18 5.07 -27.36
CA LEU A 225 29.35 4.13 -28.10
C LEU A 225 28.03 4.78 -28.56
N SER A 226 27.40 4.21 -29.58
CA SER A 226 26.04 4.60 -29.94
C SER A 226 25.07 4.34 -28.78
N LYS A 227 24.02 5.17 -28.66
CA LYS A 227 23.05 5.09 -27.55
C LYS A 227 22.50 3.68 -27.35
N ASP A 228 22.06 3.03 -28.42
CA ASP A 228 21.50 1.68 -28.38
C ASP A 228 22.47 0.62 -27.83
N VAL A 229 23.74 0.70 -28.22
CA VAL A 229 24.77 -0.26 -27.79
C VAL A 229 25.17 0.04 -26.35
N ARG A 230 25.32 1.32 -26.01
CA ARG A 230 25.63 1.79 -24.66
C ARG A 230 24.60 1.29 -23.65
N GLU A 231 23.30 1.47 -23.90
CA GLU A 231 22.24 1.05 -22.98
C GLU A 231 22.24 -0.46 -22.74
N LEU A 232 22.57 -1.26 -23.76
CA LEU A 232 22.67 -2.72 -23.63
C LEU A 232 23.87 -3.13 -22.76
N ILE A 233 25.04 -2.51 -22.98
CA ILE A 233 26.25 -2.80 -22.22
C ILE A 233 26.14 -2.29 -20.77
N GLU A 234 25.55 -1.12 -20.55
CA GLU A 234 25.30 -0.57 -19.20
C GLU A 234 24.44 -1.53 -18.37
N ARG A 235 23.49 -2.23 -19.01
CA ARG A 235 22.63 -3.26 -18.39
C ARG A 235 23.25 -4.65 -18.34
N GLY A 236 24.47 -4.84 -18.84
CA GLY A 236 25.15 -6.13 -18.86
C GLY A 236 24.53 -7.14 -19.83
N VAL A 237 23.90 -6.66 -20.90
CA VAL A 237 23.26 -7.50 -21.94
C VAL A 237 24.26 -7.75 -23.08
N ASN A 238 24.68 -9.00 -23.25
CA ASN A 238 25.60 -9.43 -24.33
C ASN A 238 24.97 -10.41 -25.33
N SER A 239 23.67 -10.73 -25.19
CA SER A 239 22.96 -11.66 -26.07
C SER A 239 22.19 -10.96 -27.20
N SER A 240 22.64 -9.79 -27.63
CA SER A 240 21.97 -8.97 -28.65
C SER A 240 22.79 -8.91 -29.94
N TYR A 241 22.13 -8.91 -31.10
CA TYR A 241 22.80 -8.73 -32.40
C TYR A 241 23.57 -7.40 -32.50
N LYS A 242 23.24 -6.42 -31.66
CA LYS A 242 23.92 -5.11 -31.60
C LYS A 242 25.22 -5.12 -30.81
N VAL A 243 25.45 -6.13 -29.95
CA VAL A 243 26.64 -6.22 -29.11
C VAL A 243 27.57 -7.26 -29.72
N SER A 244 28.66 -6.78 -30.34
CA SER A 244 29.64 -7.66 -30.98
C SER A 244 30.48 -8.43 -29.95
N PHE A 245 31.20 -9.45 -30.43
CA PHE A 245 32.18 -10.17 -29.63
C PHE A 245 33.23 -9.23 -29.05
N ASP A 246 33.79 -8.31 -29.85
CA ASP A 246 34.81 -7.35 -29.40
C ASP A 246 34.28 -6.43 -28.29
N LEU A 247 33.03 -5.98 -28.41
CA LEU A 247 32.39 -5.18 -27.36
C LEU A 247 32.17 -6.00 -26.08
N THR A 248 31.85 -7.29 -26.22
CA THR A 248 31.73 -8.19 -25.07
C THR A 248 33.08 -8.37 -24.37
N GLN A 249 34.16 -8.61 -25.11
CA GLN A 249 35.50 -8.72 -24.52
C GLN A 249 36.00 -7.40 -23.93
N LYS A 250 35.63 -6.26 -24.54
CA LYS A 250 36.07 -4.95 -24.04
C LYS A 250 35.32 -4.49 -22.79
N TYR A 251 34.01 -4.69 -22.73
CA TYR A 251 33.18 -4.10 -21.68
C TYR A 251 32.63 -5.11 -20.67
N ILE A 252 32.38 -6.36 -21.05
CA ILE A 252 31.76 -7.35 -20.15
C ILE A 252 32.82 -8.23 -19.47
N LYS A 253 33.83 -8.66 -20.24
CA LYS A 253 34.91 -9.51 -19.73
C LYS A 253 35.69 -8.92 -18.54
N PRO A 254 36.01 -7.62 -18.46
CA PRO A 254 36.69 -7.08 -17.28
C PRO A 254 35.94 -7.31 -15.97
N ILE A 255 34.60 -7.12 -15.97
CA ILE A 255 33.76 -7.41 -14.80
C ILE A 255 33.75 -8.91 -14.50
N TRP A 256 33.64 -9.75 -15.55
CA TRP A 256 33.68 -11.20 -15.40
C TRP A 256 34.97 -11.69 -14.77
N ASP A 257 36.12 -11.24 -15.28
CA ASP A 257 37.44 -11.65 -14.82
C ASP A 257 37.69 -11.20 -13.37
N ALA A 258 37.25 -9.99 -13.01
CA ALA A 258 37.30 -9.48 -11.64
C ALA A 258 36.48 -10.37 -10.68
N ILE A 259 35.24 -10.71 -11.05
CA ILE A 259 34.40 -11.59 -10.21
C ILE A 259 34.99 -13.01 -10.14
N SER A 260 35.44 -13.55 -11.27
CA SER A 260 36.02 -14.90 -11.34
C SER A 260 37.29 -15.05 -10.50
N SER A 261 38.03 -13.94 -10.32
CA SER A 261 39.25 -13.89 -9.51
C SER A 261 38.97 -13.57 -8.03
N SER A 262 37.72 -13.28 -7.68
CA SER A 262 37.32 -12.95 -6.31
C SER A 262 37.33 -14.18 -5.41
N ASN A 263 37.62 -13.95 -4.12
CA ASN A 263 37.40 -14.94 -3.07
C ASN A 263 36.01 -14.82 -2.42
N ASP A 264 35.20 -13.84 -2.83
CA ASP A 264 33.83 -13.66 -2.37
C ASP A 264 32.89 -14.62 -3.11
N GLY A 265 32.57 -15.74 -2.45
CA GLY A 265 31.66 -16.75 -2.99
C GLY A 265 30.23 -16.22 -3.23
N LEU A 266 29.78 -15.22 -2.47
CA LEU A 266 28.46 -14.61 -2.68
C LEU A 266 28.45 -13.73 -3.95
N LEU A 267 29.54 -13.01 -4.23
CA LEU A 267 29.70 -12.26 -5.47
C LEU A 267 29.67 -13.18 -6.70
N ILE A 268 30.38 -14.31 -6.61
CA ILE A 268 30.38 -15.32 -7.68
C ILE A 268 28.98 -15.93 -7.85
N GLU A 269 28.32 -16.31 -6.75
CA GLU A 269 26.96 -16.86 -6.81
C GLU A 269 25.97 -15.88 -7.44
N ARG A 270 26.03 -14.59 -7.07
CA ARG A 270 25.21 -13.53 -7.69
C ARG A 270 25.41 -13.46 -9.20
N MET A 271 26.65 -13.65 -9.69
CA MET A 271 26.95 -13.71 -11.12
C MET A 271 26.34 -14.96 -11.77
N LEU A 272 26.48 -16.13 -11.13
CA LEU A 272 25.91 -17.39 -11.61
C LEU A 272 24.37 -17.35 -11.65
N LEU A 273 23.72 -16.67 -10.71
CA LEU A 273 22.26 -16.51 -10.70
C LEU A 273 21.73 -15.70 -11.89
N ASN A 274 22.56 -14.98 -12.64
CA ASN A 274 22.14 -14.28 -13.86
C ASN A 274 21.99 -15.20 -15.08
N CYS A 275 22.53 -16.40 -14.99
CA CYS A 275 22.48 -17.40 -16.05
C CYS A 275 21.37 -18.42 -15.75
N SER A 276 20.50 -18.72 -16.71
CA SER A 276 19.31 -19.55 -16.48
C SER A 276 19.67 -20.97 -16.04
N TYR A 277 20.68 -21.58 -16.66
CA TYR A 277 21.11 -22.94 -16.36
C TYR A 277 21.65 -23.09 -14.93
N THR A 278 22.60 -22.24 -14.55
CA THR A 278 23.20 -22.22 -13.22
C THR A 278 22.22 -21.74 -12.15
N ARG A 279 21.32 -20.80 -12.47
CA ARG A 279 20.22 -20.41 -11.57
C ARG A 279 19.35 -21.61 -11.22
N SER A 280 18.89 -22.37 -12.22
CA SER A 280 18.07 -23.56 -11.97
C SER A 280 18.83 -24.62 -11.18
N TYR A 281 20.14 -24.76 -11.39
CA TYR A 281 20.95 -25.67 -10.60
C TYR A 281 21.03 -25.23 -9.12
N ILE A 282 21.35 -23.97 -8.86
CA ILE A 282 21.49 -23.41 -7.49
C ILE A 282 20.15 -23.44 -6.75
N GLN A 283 19.05 -23.04 -7.40
CA GLN A 283 17.73 -22.90 -6.74
C GLN A 283 17.07 -24.25 -6.38
N ASN A 284 17.44 -25.34 -7.05
CA ASN A 284 16.83 -26.65 -6.82
C ASN A 284 17.66 -27.54 -5.88
N ARG A 285 18.72 -26.99 -5.28
CA ARG A 285 19.63 -27.71 -4.40
C ARG A 285 19.25 -27.48 -2.94
N GLU A 286 19.39 -28.51 -2.12
CA GLU A 286 19.20 -28.40 -0.67
C GLU A 286 20.42 -27.75 -0.01
N ASP A 287 21.62 -28.12 -0.46
CA ASP A 287 22.88 -27.59 0.07
C ASP A 287 23.41 -26.38 -0.74
N PRO A 288 24.06 -25.42 -0.07
CA PRO A 288 24.78 -24.34 -0.74
C PRO A 288 25.86 -24.88 -1.69
N ILE A 289 26.04 -24.20 -2.81
CA ILE A 289 27.10 -24.51 -3.77
C ILE A 289 28.49 -24.18 -3.19
N THR A 290 29.48 -25.05 -3.37
CA THR A 290 30.84 -24.78 -2.91
C THR A 290 31.55 -23.78 -3.81
N GLN A 291 32.57 -23.10 -3.31
CA GLN A 291 33.33 -22.14 -4.12
C GLN A 291 34.08 -22.81 -5.28
N GLU A 292 34.45 -24.08 -5.14
CA GLU A 292 35.07 -24.88 -6.20
C GLU A 292 34.07 -25.12 -7.33
N GLU A 293 32.86 -25.59 -7.00
CA GLU A 293 31.77 -25.79 -7.95
C GLU A 293 31.38 -24.48 -8.65
N GLN A 294 31.35 -23.37 -7.89
CA GLN A 294 31.11 -22.05 -8.45
C GLN A 294 32.15 -21.69 -9.53
N LYS A 295 33.44 -21.92 -9.27
CA LYS A 295 34.52 -21.66 -10.24
C LYS A 295 34.42 -22.57 -11.46
N GLU A 296 34.10 -23.84 -11.28
CA GLU A 296 33.87 -24.77 -12.40
C GLU A 296 32.71 -24.29 -13.30
N PHE A 297 31.63 -23.76 -12.73
CA PHE A 297 30.56 -23.18 -13.54
C PHE A 297 30.99 -21.93 -14.29
N LEU A 298 31.83 -21.07 -13.70
CA LEU A 298 32.38 -19.91 -14.40
C LEU A 298 33.19 -20.33 -15.62
N GLU A 299 34.05 -21.34 -15.50
CA GLU A 299 34.87 -21.83 -16.62
C GLU A 299 34.02 -22.29 -17.81
N GLN A 300 32.82 -22.82 -17.58
CA GLN A 300 31.90 -23.23 -18.65
C GLN A 300 31.38 -22.07 -19.51
N HIS A 301 31.45 -20.83 -19.02
CA HIS A 301 31.07 -19.64 -19.77
C HIS A 301 32.21 -19.07 -20.64
N LEU A 302 33.41 -19.65 -20.56
CA LEU A 302 34.58 -19.26 -21.35
C LEU A 302 34.77 -20.19 -22.57
N ASN A 303 35.34 -19.62 -23.63
CA ASN A 303 35.91 -20.37 -24.73
C ASN A 303 37.27 -20.96 -24.31
N SER A 304 37.82 -21.88 -25.10
CA SER A 304 39.13 -22.51 -24.83
C SER A 304 40.31 -21.54 -24.80
N ASP A 305 40.14 -20.35 -25.39
CA ASP A 305 41.12 -19.26 -25.37
C ASP A 305 40.93 -18.29 -24.19
N GLY A 306 40.00 -18.57 -23.27
CA GLY A 306 39.67 -17.71 -22.13
C GLY A 306 38.80 -16.50 -22.48
N SER A 307 38.34 -16.37 -23.72
CA SER A 307 37.38 -15.33 -24.11
C SER A 307 35.97 -15.65 -23.63
N LEU A 308 35.18 -14.63 -23.30
CA LEU A 308 33.80 -14.83 -22.86
C LEU A 308 32.95 -15.31 -24.05
N ARG A 309 32.17 -16.39 -23.87
CA ARG A 309 31.25 -16.87 -24.91
C ARG A 309 30.23 -15.79 -25.27
N SER A 310 30.05 -15.52 -26.56
CA SER A 310 28.99 -14.64 -27.06
C SER A 310 27.85 -15.46 -27.68
N ASN A 311 26.60 -15.09 -27.40
CA ASN A 311 25.42 -15.70 -28.00
C ASN A 311 25.15 -15.21 -29.44
N SER A 312 25.95 -14.27 -29.97
CA SER A 312 25.61 -13.51 -31.19
C SER A 312 25.70 -14.28 -32.51
N SER A 313 26.28 -15.48 -32.57
CA SER A 313 26.41 -16.25 -33.83
C SER A 313 25.99 -17.72 -33.76
N ASP A 314 25.93 -18.33 -32.58
CA ASP A 314 25.93 -19.80 -32.45
C ASP A 314 24.64 -20.39 -31.86
N TYR A 315 23.72 -19.53 -31.41
CA TYR A 315 22.47 -19.97 -30.77
C TYR A 315 21.58 -20.76 -31.73
N PHE A 316 21.43 -20.31 -32.99
CA PHE A 316 20.66 -21.04 -34.00
C PHE A 316 21.35 -22.34 -34.46
N TYR A 317 22.69 -22.39 -34.44
CA TYR A 317 23.45 -23.55 -34.93
C TYR A 317 23.51 -24.71 -33.91
N LYS A 318 23.50 -24.39 -32.60
CA LYS A 318 23.64 -25.41 -31.54
C LYS A 318 22.32 -25.94 -30.98
N VAL A 319 21.21 -25.21 -31.11
CA VAL A 319 19.85 -25.71 -30.80
C VAL A 319 19.51 -26.94 -31.68
N ALA A 320 20.04 -26.99 -32.90
CA ALA A 320 19.90 -28.15 -33.80
C ALA A 320 20.59 -29.43 -33.30
N LYS A 321 21.53 -29.36 -32.34
CA LYS A 321 22.37 -30.49 -31.91
C LYS A 321 22.11 -31.01 -30.48
N LYS A 322 21.04 -30.59 -29.80
CA LYS A 322 20.69 -31.04 -28.42
C LYS A 322 21.88 -31.08 -27.45
N ARG A 323 22.84 -30.16 -27.56
CA ARG A 323 23.89 -29.99 -26.56
C ARG A 323 23.37 -29.05 -25.48
N ASN A 324 23.70 -29.29 -24.22
CA ASN A 324 23.41 -28.35 -23.12
C ASN A 324 24.04 -26.99 -23.48
N ILE A 325 23.20 -26.01 -23.84
CA ILE A 325 23.64 -24.68 -24.21
C ILE A 325 23.94 -23.94 -22.90
N VAL A 326 25.21 -23.86 -22.54
CA VAL A 326 25.66 -22.90 -21.53
C VAL A 326 25.50 -21.52 -22.16
N SER A 327 24.44 -20.79 -21.76
CA SER A 327 24.20 -19.42 -22.20
C SER A 327 25.40 -18.54 -21.87
N ALA A 328 25.74 -17.60 -22.75
CA ALA A 328 26.66 -16.51 -22.43
C ALA A 328 26.31 -15.87 -21.08
N ALA A 329 27.34 -15.52 -20.31
CA ALA A 329 27.24 -14.87 -19.03
C ALA A 329 26.45 -13.56 -19.13
N LYS A 330 25.45 -13.37 -18.27
CA LYS A 330 24.73 -12.09 -18.15
C LYS A 330 25.18 -11.39 -16.88
N LEU A 331 25.34 -10.07 -16.92
CA LEU A 331 25.71 -9.26 -15.74
C LEU A 331 24.50 -8.50 -15.19
N SER A 332 23.28 -9.02 -15.32
CA SER A 332 22.10 -8.35 -14.75
C SER A 332 22.29 -8.15 -13.25
N ASN A 333 22.17 -6.92 -12.74
CA ASN A 333 22.43 -6.56 -11.34
C ASN A 333 23.91 -6.58 -10.88
N LEU A 334 24.86 -6.78 -11.79
CA LEU A 334 26.31 -6.63 -11.60
C LEU A 334 26.95 -5.87 -12.79
N SER A 335 26.16 -5.03 -13.47
CA SER A 335 26.56 -4.29 -14.66
C SER A 335 27.06 -2.88 -14.31
N TYR A 336 27.56 -2.14 -15.29
CA TYR A 336 27.98 -0.74 -15.09
C TYR A 336 26.89 0.16 -14.52
N GLU A 337 25.63 -0.10 -14.88
CA GLU A 337 24.48 0.55 -14.27
C GLU A 337 24.42 0.25 -12.77
N SER A 338 24.52 -1.02 -12.36
CA SER A 338 24.53 -1.45 -10.95
C SER A 338 25.74 -0.96 -10.15
N LEU A 339 26.86 -0.67 -10.84
CA LEU A 339 28.04 -0.05 -10.24
C LEU A 339 27.90 1.47 -10.06
N SER A 340 26.93 2.10 -10.72
CA SER A 340 26.76 3.56 -10.73
C SER A 340 25.56 4.02 -9.90
N GLN A 341 24.59 3.15 -9.66
CA GLN A 341 23.40 3.44 -8.87
C GLN A 341 22.97 2.22 -8.05
N PRO A 342 22.19 2.42 -6.97
CA PRO A 342 21.59 1.32 -6.24
C PRO A 342 20.77 0.41 -7.15
N THR A 343 20.88 -0.90 -6.93
CA THR A 343 20.05 -1.90 -7.58
C THR A 343 18.66 -1.96 -6.95
N LYS A 344 17.69 -2.53 -7.66
CA LYS A 344 16.33 -2.77 -7.10
C LYS A 344 16.34 -3.58 -5.82
N VAL A 345 17.33 -4.47 -5.65
CA VAL A 345 17.49 -5.26 -4.41
C VAL A 345 17.87 -4.34 -3.26
N GLU A 346 18.82 -3.41 -3.46
CA GLU A 346 19.19 -2.41 -2.46
C GLU A 346 18.02 -1.48 -2.12
N GLU A 347 17.23 -1.05 -3.11
CA GLU A 347 16.01 -0.26 -2.88
C GLU A 347 15.00 -1.00 -1.99
N VAL A 348 14.82 -2.31 -2.21
CA VAL A 348 13.95 -3.15 -1.37
C VAL A 348 14.52 -3.28 0.03
N LEU A 349 15.82 -3.53 0.19
CA LEU A 349 16.46 -3.63 1.51
C LEU A 349 16.36 -2.31 2.29
N ILE A 350 16.55 -1.17 1.63
CA ILE A 350 16.34 0.17 2.24
C ILE A 350 14.88 0.35 2.66
N SER A 351 13.93 -0.07 1.82
CA SER A 351 12.50 0.02 2.14
C SER A 351 12.13 -0.86 3.34
N LEU A 352 12.69 -2.07 3.42
CA LEU A 352 12.49 -2.98 4.56
C LEU A 352 13.12 -2.41 5.84
N LEU A 353 14.30 -1.82 5.74
CA LEU A 353 14.96 -1.12 6.84
C LEU A 353 14.09 0.05 7.36
N LEU A 354 13.59 0.91 6.46
CA LEU A 354 12.69 2.01 6.80
C LEU A 354 11.34 1.56 7.38
N ALA A 355 10.84 0.39 6.96
CA ALA A 355 9.63 -0.20 7.51
C ALA A 355 9.84 -0.83 8.90
N SER A 356 11.05 -1.34 9.16
CA SER A 356 11.42 -1.95 10.45
C SER A 356 11.56 -0.91 11.57
N GLU A 357 12.05 0.28 11.21
CA GLU A 357 12.08 1.45 12.08
C GLU A 357 10.66 2.01 12.14
N ARG A 358 9.99 1.99 13.31
CA ARG A 358 8.56 2.35 13.51
C ARG A 358 8.25 3.85 13.27
N ILE A 359 8.75 4.42 12.20
CA ILE A 359 8.55 5.80 11.75
C ILE A 359 7.20 5.84 11.03
N GLN A 360 6.34 6.78 11.42
CA GLN A 360 5.04 6.94 10.77
C GLN A 360 5.27 7.35 9.30
N PRO A 361 4.40 6.94 8.35
CA PRO A 361 4.60 7.27 6.93
C PRO A 361 4.84 8.76 6.65
N SER A 362 4.18 9.65 7.40
CA SER A 362 4.41 11.09 7.31
C SER A 362 5.82 11.51 7.71
N GLY A 363 6.44 10.83 8.67
CA GLY A 363 7.82 11.05 9.09
C GLY A 363 8.85 10.45 8.13
N GLN A 364 8.50 9.39 7.40
CA GLN A 364 9.38 8.77 6.40
C GLN A 364 9.67 9.73 5.23
N PHE A 365 8.70 10.57 4.84
CA PHE A 365 8.88 11.60 3.81
C PHE A 365 9.78 12.77 4.24
N GLU A 366 10.05 12.92 5.55
CA GLU A 366 10.89 13.98 6.11
C GLU A 366 12.33 13.51 6.36
N LEU A 367 12.64 12.22 6.12
CA LEU A 367 13.99 11.68 6.28
C LEU A 367 14.88 12.06 5.09
N SER A 368 16.04 12.61 5.37
CA SER A 368 17.15 12.77 4.41
C SER A 368 18.27 11.79 4.75
N ILE A 369 19.13 11.42 3.80
CA ILE A 369 20.25 10.48 4.04
C ILE A 369 21.10 10.89 5.25
N ASP A 370 21.25 12.20 5.47
CA ASP A 370 22.01 12.77 6.60
C ASP A 370 21.38 12.46 7.97
N ASN A 371 20.12 12.06 8.01
CA ASN A 371 19.42 11.62 9.23
C ASN A 371 19.77 10.19 9.62
N TYR A 372 20.49 9.43 8.80
CA TYR A 372 20.90 8.07 9.15
C TYR A 372 22.28 8.08 9.80
N TYR A 373 22.39 7.55 11.02
CA TYR A 373 23.68 7.38 11.67
C TYR A 373 24.02 5.90 11.82
N ILE A 374 25.29 5.59 11.55
CA ILE A 374 25.86 4.25 11.72
C ILE A 374 26.86 4.33 12.87
N THR A 375 26.57 3.64 13.95
CA THR A 375 27.54 3.29 15.00
C THR A 375 28.18 1.94 14.65
N GLY A 376 29.32 1.61 15.28
CA GLY A 376 30.06 0.36 15.00
C GLY A 376 29.20 -0.91 15.09
N ASP A 377 28.16 -0.90 15.91
CA ASP A 377 27.31 -2.07 16.19
C ASP A 377 25.84 -1.89 15.77
N SER A 378 25.44 -0.70 15.30
CA SER A 378 24.04 -0.45 14.89
C SER A 378 23.89 0.75 13.96
N GLY A 379 22.95 0.66 13.01
CA GLY A 379 22.49 1.80 12.23
C GLY A 379 21.06 2.16 12.61
N SER A 380 20.77 3.45 12.77
CA SER A 380 19.41 3.92 13.01
C SER A 380 19.21 5.34 12.49
N TRP A 381 17.96 5.67 12.19
CA TRP A 381 17.58 7.03 11.78
C TRP A 381 17.41 7.92 13.02
N ASP A 382 18.10 9.07 13.04
CA ASP A 382 17.81 10.15 13.97
C ASP A 382 16.50 10.84 13.56
N PHE A 383 15.40 10.28 14.06
CA PHE A 383 14.07 10.82 13.90
C PHE A 383 13.54 11.36 15.23
N SER A 384 13.87 12.62 15.54
CA SER A 384 13.19 13.33 16.63
C SER A 384 11.80 13.80 16.18
N LYS A 385 10.75 13.20 16.73
CA LYS A 385 9.41 13.82 16.68
C LYS A 385 9.54 15.15 17.42
N LYS A 386 9.56 16.29 16.72
CA LYS A 386 9.55 17.67 17.27
C LYS A 386 8.29 17.98 18.11
N ARG A 387 7.89 17.10 19.03
CA ARG A 387 6.66 17.17 19.82
C ARG A 387 6.81 17.99 21.09
N SER A 388 7.98 18.55 21.36
CA SER A 388 8.23 19.35 22.55
C SER A 388 9.32 20.39 22.31
N ILE A 389 9.05 21.36 21.42
CA ILE A 389 9.51 22.71 21.70
C ILE A 389 8.56 23.21 22.81
N ALA A 390 8.99 23.04 24.05
CA ALA A 390 8.30 23.59 25.19
C ALA A 390 8.04 25.08 24.92
N LYS A 391 6.76 25.50 24.94
CA LYS A 391 6.42 26.91 25.14
C LYS A 391 7.13 27.31 26.43
N GLU A 392 8.20 28.09 26.32
CA GLU A 392 8.74 28.83 27.44
C GLU A 392 7.57 29.56 28.10
N ARG A 393 7.22 29.12 29.31
CA ARG A 393 6.40 29.92 30.21
C ARG A 393 7.18 31.20 30.42
N LYS A 394 6.75 32.29 29.78
CA LYS A 394 7.07 33.65 30.24
C LYS A 394 6.70 33.70 31.72
N ARG A 395 7.70 33.56 32.59
CA ARG A 395 7.58 34.01 33.98
C ARG A 395 7.40 35.52 33.90
N VAL A 396 6.17 35.96 34.13
CA VAL A 396 5.90 37.33 34.53
C VAL A 396 6.57 37.49 35.89
N ILE A 397 7.66 38.24 35.91
CA ILE A 397 8.26 38.75 37.15
C ILE A 397 7.38 39.96 37.51
N ASN A 398 6.67 39.86 38.62
CA ASN A 398 6.23 41.02 39.39
C ASN A 398 7.30 41.28 40.45
#